data_AF-A0A158AW58-F1
#
_entry.id   AF-A0A158AW58-F1
#
_cell.length_a   1.000
_cell.length_b   1.000
_cell.length_c   1.000
_cell.angle_alpha   90.00
_cell.angle_beta   90.00
_cell.angle_gamma   90.00
#
_symmetry.space_group_name_H-M   'P 1'
#
loop_
_entity.id
_entity.type
_entity.pdbx_description
1 polymer ?
#
loop_
_entity_poly.entity_id
_entity_poly.type
_entity_poly.pdbx_seq_one_letter_code
_entity_poly.pdbx_strand_id
1 'polypeptide(L)'
;MSVTAKVALAAIVEAALFIALLFGAAGTLEWGAGWAWMALMFGGGGVVTVLIARRDPALLAERMRSPMQPDQPLWDKVFLVAMGVLWCAWLILIGLDAVRFRWSVMPLWLASVGSALVAVSFWLVARVFLENTFLAPVVKIQTERGHRVISSGPYAVVRHPLYAAAGIMIPASALVLGSWWGLAVSALLLAGLVWRTVMEERELVAHLEGYAQYAQRVRYRLVPFVW
;
A
#
# COMPACT_ATOMS: atom_id res chain seq x y z
N MET A 1 -12.14 5.91 22.14
CA MET A 1 -10.89 6.48 21.57
C MET A 1 -11.24 7.29 20.33
N SER A 2 -10.79 8.54 20.24
CA SER A 2 -11.02 9.39 19.05
C SER A 2 -10.35 8.81 17.80
N VAL A 3 -10.79 9.20 16.61
CA VAL A 3 -10.16 8.77 15.34
C VAL A 3 -8.67 9.15 15.32
N THR A 4 -8.34 10.37 15.77
CA THR A 4 -6.95 10.84 15.89
C THR A 4 -6.10 9.96 16.80
N ALA A 5 -6.62 9.55 17.96
CA ALA A 5 -5.89 8.68 18.88
C ALA A 5 -5.71 7.27 18.30
N LYS A 6 -6.70 6.75 17.57
CA LYS A 6 -6.58 5.46 16.84
C LYS A 6 -5.50 5.51 15.78
N VAL A 7 -5.49 6.56 14.98
CA VAL A 7 -4.48 6.79 13.93
C VAL A 7 -3.08 6.88 14.53
N ALA A 8 -2.90 7.67 15.59
CA ALA A 8 -1.60 7.81 16.25
C ALA A 8 -1.12 6.47 16.84
N LEU A 9 -2.01 5.74 17.53
CA LEU A 9 -1.67 4.42 18.06
C LEU A 9 -1.31 3.43 16.96
N ALA A 10 -2.09 3.38 15.87
CA ALA A 10 -1.82 2.50 14.74
C ALA A 10 -0.44 2.81 14.12
N ALA A 11 -0.13 4.09 13.89
CA ALA A 11 1.16 4.51 13.34
C ALA A 11 2.33 4.16 14.26
N ILE A 12 2.18 4.31 15.58
CA ILE A 12 3.21 3.93 16.56
C ILE A 12 3.43 2.41 16.56
N VAL A 13 2.36 1.63 16.59
CA VAL A 13 2.44 0.15 16.56
C VAL A 13 3.07 -0.32 15.26
N GLU A 14 2.68 0.26 14.13
CA GLU A 14 3.25 -0.03 12.81
C GLU A 14 4.73 0.35 12.76
N ALA A 15 5.12 1.53 13.25
CA ALA A 15 6.53 1.94 13.32
C ALA A 15 7.36 1.00 14.19
N ALA A 16 6.85 0.62 15.36
CA ALA A 16 7.52 -0.31 16.26
C ALA A 16 7.68 -1.70 15.60
N LEU A 17 6.65 -2.19 14.91
CA LEU A 17 6.72 -3.45 14.16
C LEU A 17 7.78 -3.37 13.06
N PHE A 18 7.80 -2.29 12.28
CA PHE A 18 8.76 -2.13 11.18
C PHE A 18 10.19 -2.06 11.73
N ILE A 19 10.38 -1.32 12.83
CA ILE A 19 11.68 -1.24 13.50
C ILE A 19 12.12 -2.63 13.99
N ALA A 20 11.23 -3.37 14.64
CA ALA A 20 11.53 -4.70 15.15
C ALA A 20 11.89 -5.68 14.03
N LEU A 21 11.14 -5.68 12.92
CA LEU A 21 11.39 -6.57 11.79
C LEU A 21 12.67 -6.22 11.05
N LEU A 22 12.85 -4.95 10.67
CA LEU A 22 13.99 -4.51 9.86
C LEU A 22 15.29 -4.51 10.65
N PHE A 23 15.33 -3.79 11.77
CA PHE A 23 16.57 -3.63 12.53
C PHE A 23 16.86 -4.85 13.41
N GLY A 24 15.82 -5.56 13.86
CA GLY A 24 16.00 -6.86 14.53
C GLY A 24 16.64 -7.89 13.59
N ALA A 25 16.18 -7.97 12.33
CA ALA A 25 16.81 -8.83 11.33
C ALA A 25 18.22 -8.36 10.94
N ALA A 26 18.42 -7.05 10.79
CA ALA A 26 19.74 -6.47 10.53
C ALA A 26 20.75 -6.73 11.67
N GLY A 27 20.26 -6.85 12.91
CA GLY A 27 21.08 -7.01 14.12
C GLY A 27 21.79 -5.73 14.57
N THR A 28 21.38 -4.57 14.06
CA THR A 28 21.94 -3.26 14.41
C THR A 28 20.94 -2.15 14.12
N LEU A 29 21.02 -1.04 14.88
CA LEU A 29 20.29 0.19 14.60
C LEU A 29 21.07 1.14 13.67
N GLU A 30 22.34 0.86 13.39
CA GLU A 30 23.23 1.68 12.58
C GLU A 30 23.03 1.43 11.07
N TRP A 31 21.78 1.53 10.63
CA TRP A 31 21.42 1.36 9.22
C TRP A 31 20.70 2.60 8.70
N GLY A 32 21.50 3.53 8.16
CA GLY A 32 21.00 4.83 7.68
C GLY A 32 19.90 4.71 6.62
N ALA A 33 20.01 3.75 5.70
CA ALA A 33 18.97 3.49 4.71
C ALA A 33 17.65 2.98 5.32
N GLY A 34 17.73 2.16 6.37
CA GLY A 34 16.57 1.74 7.16
C GLY A 34 15.83 2.94 7.78
N TRP A 35 16.58 3.85 8.42
CA TRP A 35 16.00 5.07 8.99
C TRP A 35 15.46 6.04 7.93
N ALA A 36 16.14 6.19 6.79
CA ALA A 36 15.67 7.01 5.68
C ALA A 36 14.34 6.47 5.13
N TRP A 37 14.23 5.15 4.95
CA TRP A 37 12.98 4.51 4.53
C TRP A 37 11.87 4.68 5.56
N MET A 38 12.17 4.53 6.86
CA MET A 38 11.23 4.82 7.95
C MET A 38 10.73 6.27 7.88
N ALA A 39 11.64 7.24 7.72
CA ALA A 39 11.28 8.65 7.62
C ALA A 39 10.38 8.93 6.40
N LEU A 40 10.66 8.31 5.25
CA LEU A 40 9.83 8.42 4.05
C LEU A 40 8.44 7.80 4.28
N MET A 41 8.36 6.60 4.85
CA MET A 41 7.11 5.87 5.06
C MET A 41 6.20 6.58 6.06
N PHE A 42 6.72 6.94 7.23
CA PHE A 42 5.92 7.58 8.28
C PHE A 42 5.72 9.07 8.04
N GLY A 43 6.68 9.74 7.40
CA GLY A 43 6.51 11.12 6.95
C GLY A 43 5.45 11.25 5.85
N GLY A 44 5.58 10.47 4.78
CA GLY A 44 4.62 10.44 3.67
C GLY A 44 3.23 9.99 4.13
N GLY A 45 3.15 8.90 4.90
CA GLY A 45 1.90 8.42 5.50
C GLY A 45 1.25 9.44 6.43
N GLY A 46 2.05 10.13 7.25
CA GLY A 46 1.60 11.21 8.12
C GLY A 46 1.01 12.39 7.35
N VAL A 47 1.67 12.83 6.28
CA VAL A 47 1.15 13.90 5.40
C VAL A 47 -0.18 13.50 4.78
N VAL A 48 -0.26 12.30 4.18
CA VAL A 48 -1.52 11.77 3.60
C VAL A 48 -2.62 11.72 4.66
N THR A 49 -2.30 11.22 5.84
CA THR A 49 -3.23 11.12 6.97
C THR A 49 -3.78 12.48 7.39
N VAL A 50 -2.92 13.50 7.51
CA VAL A 50 -3.33 14.86 7.85
C VAL A 50 -4.21 15.47 6.75
N LEU A 51 -3.88 15.23 5.48
CA LEU A 51 -4.68 15.70 4.34
C LEU A 51 -6.10 15.10 4.37
N ILE A 52 -6.21 13.78 4.58
CA ILE A 52 -7.50 13.10 4.67
C ILE A 52 -8.26 13.57 5.91
N ALA A 53 -7.61 13.64 7.08
CA ALA A 53 -8.25 14.08 8.32
C ALA A 53 -8.88 15.48 8.20
N ARG A 54 -8.30 16.36 7.36
CA ARG A 54 -8.84 17.70 7.10
C ARG A 54 -9.93 17.71 6.03
N ARG A 55 -9.81 16.89 4.99
CA ARG A 55 -10.68 16.94 3.81
C ARG A 55 -11.88 16.00 3.89
N ASP A 56 -11.67 14.79 4.39
CA ASP A 56 -12.66 13.72 4.47
C ASP A 56 -12.43 12.85 5.74
N PRO A 57 -12.87 13.32 6.92
CA PRO A 57 -12.76 12.57 8.16
C PRO A 57 -13.51 11.22 8.14
N ALA A 58 -14.56 11.11 7.33
CA ALA A 58 -15.35 9.89 7.21
C ALA A 58 -14.57 8.79 6.49
N LEU A 59 -13.85 9.14 5.42
CA LEU A 59 -12.90 8.24 4.76
C LEU A 59 -11.81 7.77 5.74
N LEU A 60 -11.23 8.67 6.53
CA LEU A 60 -10.21 8.28 7.53
C LEU A 60 -10.78 7.31 8.58
N ALA A 61 -12.00 7.58 9.06
CA ALA A 61 -12.67 6.71 10.02
C ALA A 61 -12.94 5.31 9.43
N GLU A 62 -13.36 5.22 8.17
CA GLU A 62 -13.56 3.97 7.45
C GLU A 62 -12.24 3.19 7.32
N ARG A 63 -11.17 3.89 6.95
CA ARG A 63 -9.81 3.34 6.83
C ARG A 63 -9.24 2.77 8.12
N MET A 64 -9.69 3.27 9.28
CA MET A 64 -9.30 2.82 10.61
C MET A 64 -10.20 1.71 11.16
N ARG A 65 -11.18 1.23 10.39
CA ARG A 65 -11.91 0.02 10.75
C ARG A 65 -11.00 -1.20 10.66
N SER A 66 -11.40 -2.25 11.39
CA SER A 66 -10.70 -3.53 11.39
C SER A 66 -10.48 -4.04 9.97
N PRO A 67 -9.32 -4.65 9.68
CA PRO A 67 -9.08 -5.37 8.43
C PRO A 67 -9.86 -6.70 8.35
N MET A 68 -10.56 -7.09 9.42
CA MET A 68 -11.50 -8.20 9.47
C MET A 68 -12.91 -7.64 9.65
N GLN A 69 -13.70 -7.64 8.57
CA GLN A 69 -15.07 -7.11 8.57
C GLN A 69 -16.10 -8.22 8.27
N PRO A 70 -17.36 -8.10 8.76
CA PRO A 70 -18.40 -9.10 8.50
C PRO A 70 -18.67 -9.29 7.00
N ASP A 71 -18.85 -8.20 6.26
CA ASP A 71 -19.24 -8.20 4.84
C ASP A 71 -18.08 -8.45 3.87
N GLN A 72 -16.89 -8.76 4.40
CA GLN A 72 -15.69 -9.01 3.62
C GLN A 72 -15.67 -10.47 3.13
N PRO A 73 -15.44 -10.71 1.83
CA PRO A 73 -15.28 -12.06 1.29
C PRO A 73 -14.20 -12.86 2.02
N LEU A 74 -14.45 -14.17 2.22
CA LEU A 74 -13.48 -15.05 2.90
C LEU A 74 -12.12 -15.07 2.19
N TRP A 75 -12.11 -15.03 0.85
CA TRP A 75 -10.90 -14.99 0.06
C TRP A 75 -10.03 -13.76 0.37
N ASP A 76 -10.65 -12.59 0.61
CA ASP A 76 -9.93 -11.35 0.94
C ASP A 76 -9.33 -11.42 2.35
N LYS A 77 -10.04 -12.05 3.31
CA LYS A 77 -9.51 -12.29 4.66
C LYS A 77 -8.25 -13.15 4.63
N VAL A 78 -8.34 -14.31 3.95
CA VAL A 78 -7.21 -15.24 3.81
C VAL A 78 -6.06 -14.56 3.06
N PHE A 79 -6.36 -13.83 1.99
CA PHE A 79 -5.38 -13.08 1.22
C PHE A 79 -4.65 -12.04 2.08
N LEU A 80 -5.37 -11.25 2.88
CA LEU A 80 -4.78 -10.23 3.74
C LEU A 80 -3.85 -10.82 4.80
N VAL A 81 -4.22 -11.96 5.40
CA VAL A 81 -3.33 -12.66 6.35
C VAL A 81 -2.08 -13.18 5.63
N ALA A 82 -2.25 -13.87 4.51
CA ALA A 82 -1.13 -14.42 3.74
C ALA A 82 -0.17 -13.32 3.25
N MET A 83 -0.70 -12.22 2.72
CA MET A 83 0.11 -11.07 2.32
C MET A 83 0.75 -10.35 3.51
N GLY A 84 0.07 -10.25 4.66
CA GLY A 84 0.67 -9.70 5.87
C GLY A 84 1.89 -10.50 6.32
N VAL A 85 1.78 -11.83 6.32
CA VAL A 85 2.90 -12.74 6.64
C VAL A 85 4.03 -12.59 5.61
N LEU A 86 3.71 -12.60 4.30
CA LEU A 86 4.72 -12.43 3.25
C LEU A 86 5.42 -11.07 3.36
N TRP A 87 4.68 -10.01 3.67
CA TRP A 87 5.21 -8.66 3.82
C TRP A 87 6.14 -8.54 5.04
N CYS A 88 5.78 -9.16 6.18
CA CYS A 88 6.66 -9.24 7.34
C CYS A 88 7.95 -10.04 7.02
N ALA A 89 7.81 -11.19 6.35
CA ALA A 89 8.94 -12.01 5.93
C ALA A 89 9.85 -11.25 4.95
N TRP A 90 9.26 -10.44 4.07
CA TRP A 90 9.97 -9.59 3.12
C TRP A 90 10.81 -8.51 3.82
N LEU A 91 10.28 -7.84 4.85
CA LEU A 91 11.08 -6.89 5.64
C LEU A 91 12.24 -7.58 6.39
N ILE A 92 11.98 -8.75 6.98
CA ILE A 92 13.03 -9.54 7.64
C ILE A 92 14.12 -9.89 6.63
N LEU A 93 13.74 -10.42 5.47
CA LEU A 93 14.67 -10.78 4.40
C LEU A 93 15.55 -9.61 3.98
N ILE A 94 14.98 -8.41 3.84
CA ILE A 94 15.73 -7.21 3.48
C ILE A 94 16.78 -6.88 4.54
N GLY A 95 16.43 -6.92 5.84
CA GLY A 95 17.39 -6.68 6.92
C GLY A 95 18.51 -7.72 6.96
N LEU A 96 18.16 -8.99 6.70
CA LEU A 96 19.13 -10.09 6.60
C LEU A 96 20.10 -9.89 5.43
N ASP A 97 19.57 -9.57 4.25
CA ASP A 97 20.34 -9.36 3.02
C ASP A 97 21.20 -8.10 3.08
N ALA A 98 20.61 -6.92 3.30
CA ALA A 98 21.30 -5.64 3.14
C ALA A 98 22.34 -5.35 4.23
N VAL A 99 22.16 -5.90 5.45
CA VAL A 99 22.97 -5.52 6.62
C VAL A 99 23.61 -6.71 7.30
N ARG A 100 22.82 -7.70 7.73
CA ARG A 100 23.28 -8.77 8.63
C ARG A 100 24.28 -9.69 7.93
N PHE A 101 23.89 -10.22 6.78
CA PHE A 101 24.68 -11.16 6.01
C PHE A 101 25.31 -10.53 4.76
N ARG A 102 24.81 -9.37 4.31
CA ARG A 102 25.35 -8.63 3.16
C ARG A 102 25.44 -9.52 1.92
N TRP A 103 24.41 -10.32 1.67
CA TRP A 103 24.38 -11.22 0.51
C TRP A 103 24.44 -10.46 -0.81
N SER A 104 23.96 -9.21 -0.81
CA SER A 104 23.98 -8.34 -1.98
C SER A 104 24.33 -6.90 -1.60
N VAL A 105 24.81 -6.13 -2.58
CA VAL A 105 25.14 -4.72 -2.43
C VAL A 105 24.42 -3.92 -3.53
N MET A 106 23.54 -3.02 -3.12
CA MET A 106 22.84 -2.12 -4.02
C MET A 106 23.65 -0.83 -4.22
N PRO A 107 23.91 -0.39 -5.46
CA PRO A 107 24.50 0.91 -5.75
C PRO A 107 23.68 2.07 -5.16
N LEU A 108 24.35 3.08 -4.61
CA LEU A 108 23.70 4.21 -3.95
C LEU A 108 22.74 5.00 -4.86
N TRP A 109 23.04 5.09 -6.16
CA TRP A 109 22.18 5.78 -7.13
C TRP A 109 20.84 5.06 -7.29
N LEU A 110 20.81 3.72 -7.24
CA LEU A 110 19.55 2.95 -7.27
C LEU A 110 18.73 3.17 -6.00
N ALA A 111 19.39 3.26 -4.83
CA ALA A 111 18.71 3.61 -3.59
C ALA A 111 18.11 5.01 -3.63
N SER A 112 18.80 5.98 -4.24
CA SER A 112 18.29 7.34 -4.45
C SER A 112 17.09 7.38 -5.41
N VAL A 113 17.14 6.59 -6.50
CA VAL A 113 15.98 6.39 -7.39
C VAL A 113 14.81 5.79 -6.62
N GLY A 114 15.06 4.78 -5.77
CA GLY A 114 14.06 4.21 -4.86
C GLY A 114 13.38 5.28 -4.00
N SER A 115 14.15 6.19 -3.40
CA SER A 115 13.61 7.25 -2.54
C SER A 115 12.70 8.20 -3.30
N ALA A 116 13.09 8.58 -4.53
CA ALA A 116 12.27 9.39 -5.41
C ALA A 116 10.96 8.67 -5.79
N LEU A 117 11.03 7.37 -6.10
CA LEU A 117 9.86 6.55 -6.43
C LEU A 117 8.90 6.37 -5.25
N VAL A 118 9.42 6.24 -4.02
CA VAL A 118 8.61 6.23 -2.80
C VAL A 118 7.85 7.56 -2.65
N ALA A 119 8.53 8.70 -2.87
CA ALA A 119 7.89 10.01 -2.82
C ALA A 119 6.80 10.17 -3.89
N VAL A 120 7.06 9.74 -5.13
CA VAL A 120 6.06 9.71 -6.23
C VAL A 120 4.88 8.82 -5.85
N SER A 121 5.13 7.65 -5.27
CA SER A 121 4.06 6.76 -4.81
C SER A 121 3.20 7.43 -3.73
N PHE A 122 3.78 8.11 -2.75
CA PHE A 122 3.00 8.83 -1.74
C PHE A 122 2.19 9.98 -2.33
N TRP A 123 2.74 10.68 -3.32
CA TRP A 123 1.98 11.70 -4.06
C TRP A 123 0.77 11.08 -4.78
N LEU A 124 0.94 9.96 -5.48
CA LEU A 124 -0.17 9.23 -6.11
C LEU A 124 -1.20 8.75 -5.09
N VAL A 125 -0.75 8.18 -3.97
CA VAL A 125 -1.61 7.78 -2.85
C VAL A 125 -2.44 8.98 -2.38
N ALA A 126 -1.81 10.14 -2.11
CA ALA A 126 -2.53 11.34 -1.69
C ALA A 126 -3.62 11.74 -2.70
N ARG A 127 -3.32 11.73 -4.01
CA ARG A 127 -4.28 12.04 -5.07
C ARG A 127 -5.46 11.07 -5.07
N VAL A 128 -5.20 9.77 -4.90
CA VAL A 128 -6.25 8.73 -4.86
C VAL A 128 -7.16 8.88 -3.65
N PHE A 129 -6.58 9.12 -2.47
CA PHE A 129 -7.33 9.31 -1.24
C PHE A 129 -8.16 10.61 -1.23
N LEU A 130 -7.68 11.67 -1.87
CA LEU A 130 -8.45 12.91 -2.01
C LEU A 130 -9.59 12.81 -3.04
N GLU A 131 -9.55 11.82 -3.92
CA GLU A 131 -10.55 11.61 -4.98
C GLU A 131 -11.63 10.60 -4.59
N ASN A 132 -11.27 9.53 -3.86
CA ASN A 132 -12.19 8.43 -3.57
C ASN A 132 -12.49 8.28 -2.06
N THR A 133 -13.66 8.77 -1.66
CA THR A 133 -14.21 8.65 -0.28
C THR A 133 -14.56 7.22 0.15
N PHE A 134 -14.71 6.31 -0.82
CA PHE A 134 -15.13 4.91 -0.60
C PHE A 134 -13.97 3.93 -0.45
N LEU A 135 -12.73 4.43 -0.34
CA LEU A 135 -11.59 3.55 -0.06
C LEU A 135 -11.75 2.87 1.31
N ALA A 136 -11.62 1.54 1.31
CA ALA A 136 -11.67 0.70 2.50
C ALA A 136 -10.39 -0.14 2.62
N PRO A 137 -10.08 -0.67 3.83
CA PRO A 137 -8.97 -1.62 4.01
C PRO A 137 -9.23 -3.02 3.42
N VAL A 138 -10.49 -3.32 3.13
CA VAL A 138 -10.97 -4.62 2.69
C VAL A 138 -11.82 -4.46 1.44
N VAL A 139 -11.96 -5.53 0.67
CA VAL A 139 -12.90 -5.55 -0.46
C VAL A 139 -14.31 -5.61 0.08
N LYS A 140 -15.09 -4.54 -0.14
CA LYS A 140 -16.50 -4.46 0.20
C LYS A 140 -17.21 -3.35 -0.55
N ILE A 141 -18.54 -3.41 -0.55
CA ILE A 141 -19.40 -2.35 -1.05
C ILE A 141 -20.06 -1.65 0.14
N GLN A 142 -19.91 -0.33 0.19
CA GLN A 142 -20.40 0.51 1.28
C GLN A 142 -21.79 1.06 0.94
N THR A 143 -22.77 0.17 0.80
CA THR A 143 -24.15 0.52 0.42
C THR A 143 -24.75 1.55 1.36
N GLU A 144 -24.42 1.47 2.65
CA GLU A 144 -24.84 2.40 3.71
C GLU A 144 -24.32 3.83 3.50
N ARG A 145 -23.25 4.01 2.73
CA ARG A 145 -22.66 5.32 2.37
C ARG A 145 -23.04 5.75 0.96
N GLY A 146 -23.92 5.02 0.27
CA GLY A 146 -24.26 5.29 -1.12
C GLY A 146 -23.07 5.10 -2.06
N HIS A 147 -22.34 3.99 -1.90
CA HIS A 147 -21.18 3.67 -2.72
C HIS A 147 -21.52 3.76 -4.21
N ARG A 148 -20.84 4.67 -4.90
CA ARG A 148 -20.94 4.88 -6.34
C ARG A 148 -19.56 4.80 -6.99
N VAL A 149 -19.53 4.50 -8.28
CA VAL A 149 -18.30 4.45 -9.06
C VAL A 149 -17.65 5.84 -9.12
N ILE A 150 -16.38 5.93 -8.72
CA ILE A 150 -15.54 7.10 -8.93
C ILE A 150 -14.80 6.92 -10.26
N SER A 151 -14.92 7.89 -11.16
CA SER A 151 -14.33 7.85 -12.51
C SER A 151 -13.54 9.11 -12.88
N SER A 152 -13.28 9.98 -11.90
CA SER A 152 -12.53 11.23 -12.04
C SER A 152 -11.12 11.10 -11.46
N GLY A 153 -10.28 12.09 -11.74
CA GLY A 153 -8.90 12.12 -11.24
C GLY A 153 -8.09 10.89 -11.70
N PRO A 154 -7.35 10.22 -10.81
CA PRO A 154 -6.58 9.02 -11.17
C PRO A 154 -7.44 7.88 -11.74
N TYR A 155 -8.72 7.78 -11.34
CA TYR A 155 -9.66 6.77 -11.82
C TYR A 155 -10.10 6.99 -13.27
N ALA A 156 -9.86 8.17 -13.85
CA ALA A 156 -10.10 8.41 -15.27
C ALA A 156 -9.05 7.71 -16.17
N VAL A 157 -7.89 7.36 -15.59
CA VAL A 157 -6.74 6.82 -16.33
C VAL A 157 -6.60 5.31 -16.12
N VAL A 158 -6.68 4.86 -14.86
CA VAL A 158 -6.58 3.44 -14.48
C VAL A 158 -7.64 3.09 -13.45
N ARG A 159 -8.12 1.84 -13.44
CA ARG A 159 -9.22 1.42 -12.56
C ARG A 159 -8.83 1.25 -11.10
N HIS A 160 -7.58 0.90 -10.81
CA HIS A 160 -7.06 0.69 -9.46
C HIS A 160 -5.81 1.53 -9.18
N PRO A 161 -5.93 2.87 -9.15
CA PRO A 161 -4.77 3.76 -9.02
C PRO A 161 -4.05 3.62 -7.67
N LEU A 162 -4.74 3.19 -6.61
CA LEU A 162 -4.09 2.90 -5.32
C LEU A 162 -3.14 1.69 -5.43
N TYR A 163 -3.56 0.65 -6.16
CA TYR A 163 -2.72 -0.52 -6.42
C TYR A 163 -1.60 -0.20 -7.40
N ALA A 164 -1.82 0.69 -8.37
CA ALA A 164 -0.74 1.20 -9.20
C ALA A 164 0.34 1.92 -8.36
N ALA A 165 -0.06 2.76 -7.40
CA ALA A 165 0.87 3.40 -6.47
C ALA A 165 1.60 2.36 -5.60
N ALA A 166 0.88 1.39 -5.01
CA ALA A 166 1.51 0.30 -4.26
C ALA A 166 2.50 -0.51 -5.12
N GLY A 167 2.19 -0.70 -6.41
CA GLY A 167 3.05 -1.34 -7.39
C GLY A 167 4.40 -0.64 -7.59
N ILE A 168 4.45 0.68 -7.39
CA ILE A 168 5.69 1.47 -7.36
C ILE A 168 6.35 1.37 -5.99
N MET A 169 5.57 1.54 -4.91
CA MET A 169 6.06 1.59 -3.53
C MET A 169 6.86 0.34 -3.13
N ILE A 170 6.35 -0.84 -3.47
CA ILE A 170 6.92 -2.13 -3.03
C ILE A 170 8.36 -2.31 -3.56
N PRO A 171 8.62 -2.30 -4.89
CA PRO A 171 9.99 -2.42 -5.39
C PRO A 171 10.85 -1.21 -5.02
N ALA A 172 10.29 0.01 -5.00
CA ALA A 172 11.04 1.20 -4.60
C ALA A 172 11.56 1.10 -3.16
N SER A 173 10.78 0.53 -2.25
CA SER A 173 11.17 0.29 -0.87
C SER A 173 12.37 -0.66 -0.76
N ALA A 174 12.39 -1.75 -1.55
CA ALA A 174 13.57 -2.64 -1.60
C ALA A 174 14.82 -1.92 -2.15
N LEU A 175 14.65 -1.01 -3.11
CA LEU A 175 15.74 -0.18 -3.63
C LEU A 175 16.29 0.76 -2.55
N VAL A 176 15.42 1.50 -1.83
CA VAL A 176 15.83 2.40 -0.73
C VAL A 176 16.58 1.64 0.34
N LEU A 177 16.04 0.48 0.74
CA LEU A 177 16.64 -0.38 1.77
C LEU A 177 17.89 -1.11 1.26
N GLY A 178 18.18 -1.07 -0.04
CA GLY A 178 19.41 -1.58 -0.62
C GLY A 178 19.49 -3.10 -0.71
N SER A 179 18.37 -3.77 -0.96
CA SER A 179 18.28 -5.23 -1.01
C SER A 179 17.83 -5.75 -2.37
N TRP A 180 18.69 -6.50 -3.05
CA TRP A 180 18.33 -7.17 -4.31
C TRP A 180 17.41 -8.35 -4.08
N TRP A 181 17.57 -9.09 -2.97
CA TRP A 181 16.65 -10.17 -2.60
C TRP A 181 15.27 -9.64 -2.23
N GLY A 182 15.22 -8.50 -1.55
CA GLY A 182 13.99 -7.74 -1.34
C GLY A 182 13.32 -7.40 -2.66
N LEU A 183 14.08 -6.87 -3.62
CA LEU A 183 13.54 -6.52 -4.94
C LEU A 183 13.02 -7.74 -5.70
N ALA A 184 13.71 -8.88 -5.62
CA ALA A 184 13.25 -10.13 -6.22
C ALA A 184 11.93 -10.61 -5.61
N VAL A 185 11.82 -10.62 -4.28
CA VAL A 185 10.60 -11.04 -3.57
C VAL A 185 9.46 -10.03 -3.73
N SER A 186 9.76 -8.75 -4.05
CA SER A 186 8.74 -7.79 -4.45
C SER A 186 7.89 -8.29 -5.61
N ALA A 187 8.44 -9.09 -6.54
CA ALA A 187 7.66 -9.69 -7.62
C ALA A 187 6.51 -10.59 -7.11
N LEU A 188 6.71 -11.31 -6.00
CA LEU A 188 5.66 -12.14 -5.39
C LEU A 188 4.57 -11.28 -4.73
N LEU A 189 4.95 -10.20 -4.05
CA LEU A 189 3.99 -9.23 -3.51
C LEU A 189 3.16 -8.57 -4.63
N LEU A 190 3.82 -8.21 -5.75
CA LEU A 190 3.16 -7.65 -6.92
C LEU A 190 2.22 -8.66 -7.59
N ALA A 191 2.61 -9.93 -7.70
CA ALA A 191 1.73 -10.98 -8.21
C ALA A 191 0.48 -11.16 -7.34
N GLY A 192 0.64 -11.12 -6.01
CA GLY A 192 -0.48 -11.11 -5.06
C GLY A 192 -1.39 -9.89 -5.26
N LEU A 193 -0.82 -8.69 -5.42
CA LEU A 193 -1.56 -7.46 -5.67
C LEU A 193 -2.36 -7.51 -6.98
N VAL A 194 -1.75 -8.03 -8.05
CA VAL A 194 -2.39 -8.27 -9.35
C VAL A 194 -3.58 -9.22 -9.18
N TRP A 195 -3.38 -10.35 -8.49
CA TRP A 195 -4.46 -11.30 -8.21
C TRP A 195 -5.62 -10.65 -7.44
N ARG A 196 -5.31 -9.91 -6.36
CA ARG A 196 -6.32 -9.19 -5.58
C ARG A 196 -7.08 -8.18 -6.44
N THR A 197 -6.39 -7.46 -7.32
CA THR A 197 -7.00 -6.51 -8.25
C THR A 197 -8.05 -7.19 -9.11
N VAL A 198 -7.75 -8.37 -9.69
CA VAL A 198 -8.72 -9.12 -10.51
C VAL A 198 -9.91 -9.58 -9.68
N MET A 199 -9.66 -10.07 -8.46
CA MET A 199 -10.72 -10.57 -7.58
C MET A 199 -11.65 -9.46 -7.09
N GLU A 200 -11.09 -8.32 -6.68
CA GLU A 200 -11.86 -7.14 -6.30
C GLU A 200 -12.70 -6.63 -7.48
N GLU A 201 -12.13 -6.60 -8.68
CA GLU A 201 -12.86 -6.17 -9.87
C GLU A 201 -14.06 -7.07 -10.19
N ARG A 202 -13.95 -8.38 -9.94
CA ARG A 202 -15.09 -9.31 -10.08
C ARG A 202 -16.22 -8.97 -9.11
N GLU A 203 -15.88 -8.65 -7.86
CA GLU A 203 -16.86 -8.23 -6.86
C GLU A 203 -17.52 -6.90 -7.26
N LEU A 204 -16.74 -5.93 -7.74
CA LEU A 204 -17.25 -4.63 -8.19
C LEU A 204 -18.15 -4.76 -9.42
N VAL A 205 -17.79 -5.59 -10.41
CA VAL A 205 -18.65 -5.84 -11.58
C VAL A 205 -19.95 -6.53 -11.18
N ALA A 206 -19.90 -7.48 -10.24
CA ALA A 206 -21.07 -8.24 -9.83
C ALA A 206 -22.05 -7.44 -8.98
N HIS A 207 -21.55 -6.51 -8.15
CA HIS A 207 -22.35 -5.94 -7.08
C HIS A 207 -22.38 -4.39 -7.04
N LEU A 208 -21.49 -3.69 -7.75
CA LEU A 208 -21.49 -2.23 -7.80
C LEU A 208 -22.13 -1.72 -9.09
N GLU A 209 -23.29 -1.08 -8.94
CA GLU A 209 -24.01 -0.50 -10.07
C GLU A 209 -23.15 0.53 -10.83
N GLY A 210 -23.17 0.46 -12.16
CA GLY A 210 -22.39 1.35 -13.03
C GLY A 210 -20.94 0.92 -13.28
N TYR A 211 -20.42 -0.06 -12.54
CA TYR A 211 -19.01 -0.43 -12.63
C TYR A 211 -18.66 -1.11 -13.96
N ALA A 212 -19.56 -1.96 -14.49
CA ALA A 212 -19.35 -2.60 -15.79
C ALA A 212 -19.22 -1.55 -16.93
N GLN A 213 -20.04 -0.51 -16.94
CA GLN A 213 -19.97 0.58 -17.93
C GLN A 213 -18.70 1.43 -17.75
N TYR A 214 -18.25 1.62 -16.50
CA TYR A 214 -16.98 2.25 -16.22
C TYR A 214 -15.79 1.44 -16.74
N ALA A 215 -15.80 0.11 -16.52
CA ALA A 215 -14.73 -0.78 -16.96
C ALA A 215 -14.58 -0.85 -18.50
N GLN A 216 -15.65 -0.60 -19.25
CA GLN A 216 -15.60 -0.48 -20.71
C GLN A 216 -14.91 0.83 -21.17
N ARG A 217 -15.04 1.91 -20.39
CA ARG A 217 -14.47 3.23 -20.73
C ARG A 217 -13.01 3.34 -20.32
N VAL A 218 -12.69 2.98 -19.08
CA VAL A 218 -11.31 3.03 -18.56
C VAL A 218 -10.71 1.65 -18.73
N ARG A 219 -9.94 1.43 -19.79
CA ARG A 219 -9.46 0.09 -20.20
C ARG A 219 -8.34 -0.48 -19.34
N TYR A 220 -7.53 0.38 -18.73
CA TYR A 220 -6.35 -0.02 -17.97
C TYR A 220 -6.67 -0.26 -16.50
N ARG A 221 -6.17 -1.34 -15.91
CA ARG A 221 -6.32 -1.67 -14.49
C ARG A 221 -5.30 -0.94 -13.62
N LEU A 222 -4.02 -1.04 -13.98
CA LEU A 222 -2.90 -0.56 -13.17
C LEU A 222 -1.93 0.30 -13.95
N VAL A 223 -1.53 -0.13 -15.15
CA VAL A 223 -0.46 0.51 -15.92
C VAL A 223 -1.00 0.87 -17.29
N PRO A 224 -1.08 2.17 -17.64
CA PRO A 224 -1.52 2.60 -18.96
C PRO A 224 -0.74 1.90 -20.06
N PHE A 225 -1.44 1.47 -21.12
CA PHE A 225 -0.89 0.78 -22.28
C PHE A 225 -0.31 -0.62 -22.02
N VAL A 226 -0.36 -1.12 -20.80
CA VAL A 226 0.11 -2.48 -20.44
C VAL A 226 -1.05 -3.35 -19.95
N TRP A 227 -1.75 -2.89 -18.90
CA TRP A 227 -2.81 -3.68 -18.26
C TRP A 227 -3.82 -2.83 -17.51
#